data_AF-A0A2H1WXC4-F1
#
_entry.id   AF-A0A2H1WXC4-F1
#
_cell.length_a   1.000
_cell.length_b   1.000
_cell.length_c   1.000
_cell.angle_alpha   90.00
_cell.angle_beta   90.00
_cell.angle_gamma   90.00
#
_symmetry.space_group_name_H-M   'P 1'
#
loop_
_entity.id
_entity.type
_entity.pdbx_description
1 polymer ?
#
loop_
_entity_poly.entity_id
_entity_poly.type
_entity_poly.pdbx_seq_one_letter_code
_entity_poly.pdbx_strand_id
1 'polypeptide(L)'
;MALTARSTRSKLRQSGLSVQINEEHVSIVDLLEASNLDISSSDSGLELWDLQFKPEENEKKKLFSQGLYKPGSGEICAEYITVSASSVLNHVYYAYPSVKDPGIEEALLLPEKPKEYEDDGQELYLELCKEANQAPIRIFHKGLLTDTIDLRYYGIHPGGMRAMSLALSRNRNVKTLDLTSNFLNDLDACYHLGQVFSFSNAIKRLILKQCNIRQAGIRPLVVYFYTRNFDLLDLSENILCDEGIEYVIEQLNRGAVFNRLILRRNFLTSACLRRLAAALECHDKIKYLDLSWNNFVAPFGPKALFRVLEESEVIAELDMSWTNLKLSTELKHLFNIRTLKKLNLSHNALTSASARVIARNLHISQGLDVLDLSSNPFTPSDALFLLSKMKLVKVKLRELRLDDISVSKEFPADLKEILQLHFRRNTVVTYGHVLRNYTLPEKDIKILIMKRLVHTTKKKASKNGVDVLLVLLN
;
A
#
# COMPACT_ATOMS: atom_id res chain seq x y z
N MET A 1 14.58 -33.50 23.61
CA MET A 1 15.41 -33.55 22.39
C MET A 1 15.66 -32.13 21.91
N ALA A 2 16.65 -31.47 22.52
CA ALA A 2 17.13 -30.13 22.15
C ALA A 2 18.66 -30.15 22.26
N LEU A 3 19.37 -29.71 21.22
CA LEU A 3 20.80 -29.38 21.20
C LEU A 3 21.01 -28.36 20.07
N THR A 4 21.00 -27.04 20.31
CA THR A 4 22.10 -26.15 20.75
C THR A 4 23.41 -26.25 19.96
N ALA A 5 23.65 -25.24 19.11
CA ALA A 5 24.90 -24.97 18.41
C ALA A 5 25.96 -24.41 19.37
N ARG A 6 27.18 -24.94 19.30
CA ARG A 6 28.35 -24.46 20.05
C ARG A 6 29.21 -23.54 19.18
N SER A 7 29.61 -22.43 19.81
CA SER A 7 30.63 -21.51 19.33
C SER A 7 32.04 -22.05 19.55
N THR A 8 32.99 -21.70 18.70
CA THR A 8 34.40 -21.54 19.08
C THR A 8 34.98 -20.29 18.44
N ARG A 9 35.46 -19.38 19.31
CA ARG A 9 36.32 -18.24 18.97
C ARG A 9 37.74 -18.74 18.67
N SER A 10 38.42 -18.13 17.71
CA SER A 10 39.87 -17.92 17.78
C SER A 10 40.22 -16.50 17.34
N LYS A 11 40.93 -15.81 18.23
CA LYS A 11 41.50 -14.47 18.09
C LYS A 11 42.62 -14.49 17.06
N LEU A 12 42.80 -13.40 16.29
CA LEU A 12 44.10 -12.78 16.03
C LEU A 12 43.92 -11.35 15.51
N ARG A 13 44.87 -10.50 15.92
CA ARG A 13 44.85 -9.03 15.93
C ARG A 13 45.20 -8.43 14.56
N GLN A 14 44.62 -7.24 14.34
CA GLN A 14 45.18 -6.06 13.69
C GLN A 14 46.52 -6.20 12.94
N SER A 15 46.47 -6.03 11.63
CA SER A 15 47.42 -5.20 10.89
C SER A 15 46.63 -4.41 9.84
N GLY A 16 46.72 -3.09 9.92
CA GLY A 16 46.14 -2.21 8.92
C GLY A 16 46.96 -2.28 7.64
N LEU A 17 46.29 -2.46 6.52
CA LEU A 17 46.78 -2.16 5.18
C LEU A 17 45.56 -1.75 4.35
N SER A 18 45.49 -0.46 4.08
CA SER A 18 44.58 0.17 3.13
C SER A 18 44.85 -0.38 1.74
N VAL A 19 43.90 -1.11 1.16
CA VAL A 19 43.92 -1.43 -0.27
C VAL A 19 43.28 -0.26 -1.01
N GLN A 20 44.11 0.57 -1.62
CA GLN A 20 43.68 1.47 -2.68
C GLN A 20 43.24 0.60 -3.86
N ILE A 21 41.97 0.70 -4.25
CA ILE A 21 41.49 0.17 -5.52
C ILE A 21 41.89 1.21 -6.56
N ASN A 22 42.98 0.95 -7.28
CA ASN A 22 43.28 1.66 -8.51
C ASN A 22 42.44 1.02 -9.62
N GLU A 23 41.53 1.81 -10.19
CA GLU A 23 40.87 1.49 -11.46
C GLU A 23 41.94 1.55 -12.57
N GLU A 24 42.53 0.41 -12.89
CA GLU A 24 43.27 0.25 -14.14
C GLU A 24 42.27 -0.08 -15.24
N HIS A 25 42.10 0.87 -16.17
CA HIS A 25 41.43 0.64 -17.45
C HIS A 25 42.26 -0.36 -18.26
N VAL A 26 41.92 -1.64 -18.15
CA VAL A 26 42.43 -2.68 -19.05
C VAL A 26 41.82 -2.44 -20.43
N SER A 27 42.66 -2.23 -21.44
CA SER A 27 42.19 -2.07 -22.82
C SER A 27 41.77 -3.43 -23.37
N ILE A 28 40.70 -3.47 -24.18
CA ILE A 28 40.20 -4.72 -24.81
C ILE A 28 41.28 -5.38 -25.69
N VAL A 29 42.28 -4.62 -26.14
CA VAL A 29 43.42 -5.12 -26.94
C VAL A 29 44.30 -6.06 -26.12
N ASP A 30 44.46 -5.83 -24.82
CA ASP A 30 45.31 -6.64 -23.94
C ASP A 30 44.70 -8.02 -23.62
N LEU A 31 43.38 -8.19 -23.80
CA LEU A 31 42.69 -9.47 -23.62
C LEU A 31 42.81 -10.40 -24.84
N LEU A 32 43.03 -9.84 -26.04
CA LEU A 32 43.18 -10.62 -27.28
C LEU A 32 44.58 -11.22 -27.41
N GLU A 33 45.62 -10.60 -26.82
CA GLU A 33 46.97 -11.18 -26.80
C GLU A 33 47.14 -12.32 -25.78
N ALA A 34 46.23 -12.42 -24.80
CA ALA A 34 46.29 -13.42 -23.74
C ALA A 34 45.68 -14.79 -24.11
N SER A 35 45.08 -14.95 -25.29
CA SER A 35 44.41 -16.20 -25.71
C SER A 35 45.33 -17.22 -26.39
N ASN A 36 46.66 -17.11 -26.25
CA ASN A 36 47.59 -18.22 -26.49
C ASN A 36 47.78 -19.03 -25.20
N LEU A 37 46.68 -19.49 -24.61
CA LEU A 37 46.70 -20.42 -23.49
C LEU A 37 46.68 -21.84 -24.05
N ASP A 38 47.75 -22.58 -23.77
CA ASP A 38 47.87 -24.02 -23.94
C ASP A 38 46.63 -24.71 -23.36
N ILE A 39 45.83 -25.30 -24.25
CA ILE A 39 44.70 -26.15 -23.87
C ILE A 39 45.28 -27.45 -23.29
N SER A 40 45.47 -27.46 -21.98
CA SER A 40 45.57 -28.70 -21.19
C SER A 40 44.16 -29.30 -21.11
N SER A 41 43.77 -30.10 -22.11
CA SER A 41 42.63 -31.01 -21.98
C SER A 41 43.12 -32.27 -21.27
N SER A 42 42.74 -32.40 -19.99
CA SER A 42 42.72 -33.69 -19.30
C SER A 42 41.67 -34.57 -19.97
N ASP A 43 42.10 -35.38 -20.93
CA ASP A 43 41.25 -36.42 -21.51
C ASP A 43 41.78 -37.80 -21.15
N SER A 44 40.86 -38.60 -20.66
CA SER A 44 41.02 -39.93 -20.10
C SER A 44 41.61 -40.92 -21.09
N GLY A 45 42.60 -41.70 -20.61
CA GLY A 45 43.02 -43.03 -21.08
C GLY A 45 42.66 -43.41 -22.52
N LEU A 46 43.48 -42.98 -23.48
CA LEU A 46 43.55 -43.63 -24.80
C LEU A 46 44.40 -44.89 -24.65
N GLU A 47 43.74 -46.04 -24.68
CA GLU A 47 44.39 -47.34 -24.85
C GLU A 47 45.27 -47.29 -26.11
N LEU A 48 46.57 -47.49 -25.89
CA LEU A 48 47.57 -47.61 -26.94
C LEU A 48 47.29 -48.93 -27.68
N TRP A 49 46.59 -48.85 -28.81
CA TRP A 49 46.49 -49.99 -29.73
C TRP A 49 47.88 -50.19 -30.35
N ASP A 50 48.62 -51.18 -29.82
CA ASP A 50 49.83 -51.72 -30.43
C ASP A 50 49.49 -52.37 -31.78
N LEU A 51 49.29 -51.54 -32.81
CA LEU A 51 49.25 -51.97 -34.19
C LEU A 51 50.68 -51.88 -34.73
N GLN A 52 51.36 -53.03 -34.77
CA GLN A 52 52.60 -53.22 -35.52
C GLN A 52 52.35 -53.05 -37.02
N PHE A 53 52.26 -51.79 -37.50
CA PHE A 53 52.29 -51.49 -38.92
C PHE A 53 53.76 -51.45 -39.38
N LYS A 54 54.15 -52.43 -40.20
CA LYS A 54 55.32 -52.26 -41.06
C LYS A 54 54.94 -51.26 -42.15
N PRO A 55 55.71 -50.18 -42.38
CA PRO A 55 55.38 -49.22 -43.41
C PRO A 55 55.65 -49.86 -44.77
N GLU A 56 54.61 -50.31 -45.46
CA GLU A 56 54.68 -50.55 -46.89
C GLU A 56 54.73 -49.21 -47.63
N GLU A 57 55.56 -49.12 -48.66
CA GLU A 57 55.72 -47.92 -49.47
C GLU A 57 54.38 -47.51 -50.09
N ASN A 58 53.92 -46.31 -49.73
CA ASN A 58 52.65 -45.75 -50.19
C ASN A 58 52.62 -45.61 -51.73
N GLU A 59 51.78 -46.39 -52.39
CA GLU A 59 51.63 -46.42 -53.86
C GLU A 59 51.28 -45.04 -54.45
N LYS A 60 50.55 -44.19 -53.72
CA LYS A 60 50.24 -42.82 -54.17
C LYS A 60 51.47 -41.92 -54.24
N LYS A 61 52.51 -42.22 -53.45
CA LYS A 61 53.79 -41.51 -53.49
C LYS A 61 54.60 -41.90 -54.74
N LYS A 62 54.50 -43.17 -55.19
CA LYS A 62 55.04 -43.64 -56.48
C LYS A 62 54.27 -43.06 -57.67
N LEU A 63 52.94 -42.95 -57.57
CA LEU A 63 52.13 -42.38 -58.65
C LEU A 63 52.29 -40.86 -58.77
N PHE A 64 52.55 -40.16 -57.65
CA PHE A 64 52.91 -38.75 -57.64
C PHE A 64 54.27 -38.49 -58.32
N SER A 65 55.29 -39.30 -58.02
CA SER A 65 56.60 -39.17 -58.68
C SER A 65 56.55 -39.50 -60.17
N GLN A 66 55.57 -40.30 -60.60
CA GLN A 66 55.29 -40.59 -62.01
C GLN A 66 54.37 -39.55 -62.70
N GLY A 67 53.91 -38.51 -61.97
CA GLY A 67 53.10 -37.43 -62.53
C GLY A 67 51.63 -37.79 -62.82
N LEU A 68 51.18 -38.97 -62.40
CA LEU A 68 49.81 -39.48 -62.61
C LEU A 68 48.81 -39.04 -61.53
N TYR A 69 49.27 -38.30 -60.51
CA TYR A 69 48.48 -37.83 -59.37
C TYR A 69 48.82 -36.36 -59.06
N LYS A 70 47.81 -35.51 -58.82
CA LYS A 70 47.98 -34.10 -58.39
C LYS A 70 47.30 -33.90 -57.01
N PRO A 71 48.05 -33.52 -55.95
CA PRO A 71 47.48 -33.26 -54.63
C PRO A 71 46.76 -31.91 -54.67
N GLY A 72 45.43 -31.91 -54.56
CA GLY A 72 44.62 -30.68 -54.57
C GLY A 72 43.13 -30.86 -54.88
N SER A 73 42.64 -32.08 -55.13
CA SER A 73 41.23 -32.33 -55.47
C SER A 73 40.27 -32.37 -54.28
N GLY A 74 40.68 -31.95 -53.07
CA GLY A 74 39.77 -31.73 -51.93
C GLY A 74 39.05 -32.94 -51.36
N GLU A 75 39.10 -34.11 -51.99
CA GLU A 75 38.48 -35.34 -51.50
C GLU A 75 39.58 -36.32 -51.10
N ILE A 76 39.78 -36.46 -49.79
CA ILE A 76 40.39 -37.66 -49.25
C ILE A 76 39.42 -38.79 -49.64
N CYS A 77 39.80 -39.65 -50.57
CA CYS A 77 38.98 -40.80 -50.96
C CYS A 77 38.71 -41.65 -49.71
N ALA A 78 37.48 -41.55 -49.18
CA ALA A 78 37.04 -42.21 -47.95
C ALA A 78 36.99 -43.75 -48.08
N GLU A 79 37.19 -44.28 -49.29
CA GLU A 79 37.20 -45.71 -49.60
C GLU A 79 38.30 -46.49 -48.85
N TYR A 80 39.35 -45.80 -48.38
CA TYR A 80 40.48 -46.43 -47.65
C TYR A 80 40.56 -46.03 -46.17
N ILE A 81 39.60 -45.25 -45.67
CA ILE A 81 39.50 -44.93 -44.24
C ILE A 81 38.51 -45.92 -43.63
N THR A 82 39.03 -47.00 -43.04
CA THR A 82 38.23 -48.06 -42.40
C THR A 82 37.67 -47.64 -41.03
N VAL A 83 37.32 -46.37 -40.86
CA VAL A 83 36.70 -45.87 -39.62
C VAL A 83 35.31 -45.34 -39.96
N SER A 84 34.35 -45.60 -39.07
CA SER A 84 32.97 -45.17 -39.26
C SER A 84 32.89 -43.65 -39.39
N ALA A 85 31.83 -43.13 -40.03
CA ALA A 85 31.65 -41.69 -40.25
C ALA A 85 31.76 -40.86 -38.96
N SER A 86 31.37 -41.41 -37.81
CA SER A 86 31.52 -40.79 -36.49
C SER A 86 32.96 -40.72 -35.99
N SER A 87 33.82 -41.65 -36.40
CA SER A 87 35.23 -41.73 -36.00
C SER A 87 36.16 -40.94 -36.91
N VAL A 88 35.71 -40.50 -38.09
CA VAL A 88 36.46 -39.64 -39.01
C VAL A 88 36.84 -38.30 -38.34
N LEU A 89 35.96 -37.74 -37.51
CA LEU A 89 36.22 -36.51 -36.76
C LEU A 89 37.39 -36.69 -35.77
N ASN A 90 37.58 -37.88 -35.21
CA ASN A 90 38.66 -38.17 -34.26
C ASN A 90 39.96 -38.64 -34.94
N HIS A 91 40.00 -38.66 -36.26
CA HIS A 91 41.16 -39.15 -36.99
C HIS A 91 42.28 -38.12 -36.96
N VAL A 92 43.51 -38.58 -36.70
CA VAL A 92 44.70 -37.72 -36.54
C VAL A 92 44.95 -36.81 -37.76
N TYR A 93 44.54 -37.25 -38.96
CA TYR A 93 44.68 -36.50 -40.20
C TYR A 93 43.43 -35.71 -40.62
N TYR A 94 42.36 -35.73 -39.81
CA TYR A 94 41.19 -34.91 -40.06
C TYR A 94 41.45 -33.49 -39.55
N ALA A 95 41.78 -32.59 -40.47
CA ALA A 95 41.90 -31.17 -40.16
C ALA A 95 40.49 -30.59 -39.97
N TYR A 96 40.15 -30.26 -38.72
CA TYR A 96 38.93 -29.52 -38.43
C TYR A 96 38.97 -28.18 -39.19
N PRO A 97 37.93 -27.84 -39.97
CA PRO A 97 37.88 -26.53 -40.59
C PRO A 97 37.91 -25.47 -39.51
N SER A 98 38.66 -24.40 -39.73
CA SER A 98 38.66 -23.26 -38.80
C SER A 98 37.22 -22.77 -38.62
N VAL A 99 36.78 -22.69 -37.36
CA VAL A 99 35.48 -22.11 -37.03
C VAL A 99 35.53 -20.67 -37.51
N LYS A 100 34.71 -20.32 -38.50
CA LYS A 100 34.57 -18.92 -38.93
C LYS A 100 34.03 -18.15 -37.74
N ASP A 101 34.62 -17.01 -37.44
CA ASP A 101 34.18 -16.17 -36.34
C ASP A 101 32.66 -15.90 -36.48
N PRO A 102 31.83 -16.29 -35.50
CA PRO A 102 30.40 -16.01 -35.52
C PRO A 102 30.07 -14.52 -35.30
N GLY A 103 31.08 -13.64 -35.21
CA GLY A 103 30.96 -12.19 -35.01
C GLY A 103 31.48 -11.72 -33.66
N ILE A 104 32.38 -12.49 -33.02
CA ILE A 104 32.99 -12.18 -31.72
C ILE A 104 33.91 -10.96 -31.85
N GLU A 105 34.73 -10.90 -32.92
CA GLU A 105 35.60 -9.74 -33.15
C GLU A 105 34.79 -8.45 -33.37
N GLU A 106 33.68 -8.55 -34.11
CA GLU A 106 32.78 -7.41 -34.35
C GLU A 106 32.10 -6.95 -33.05
N ALA A 107 31.63 -7.87 -32.21
CA ALA A 107 31.02 -7.56 -30.91
C ALA A 107 32.01 -6.92 -29.91
N LEU A 108 33.30 -7.29 -29.96
CA LEU A 108 34.34 -6.71 -29.11
C LEU A 108 34.79 -5.32 -29.57
N LEU A 109 34.90 -5.11 -30.89
CA LEU A 109 35.39 -3.86 -31.47
C LEU A 109 34.30 -2.79 -31.61
N LEU A 110 33.04 -3.20 -31.74
CA LEU A 110 31.89 -2.32 -31.91
C LEU A 110 30.81 -2.66 -30.87
N PRO A 111 30.93 -2.16 -29.62
CA PRO A 111 29.89 -2.36 -28.62
C PRO A 111 28.56 -1.80 -29.14
N GLU A 112 27.47 -2.54 -28.89
CA GLU A 112 26.12 -2.08 -29.23
C GLU A 112 25.87 -0.69 -28.62
N LYS A 113 25.38 0.25 -29.44
CA LYS A 113 25.08 1.59 -28.95
C LYS A 113 24.00 1.50 -27.86
N PRO A 114 24.15 2.22 -26.74
CA PRO A 114 23.10 2.26 -25.72
C PRO A 114 21.81 2.77 -26.36
N LYS A 115 20.72 2.02 -26.18
CA LYS A 115 19.40 2.44 -26.66
C LYS A 115 18.97 3.67 -25.87
N GLU A 116 18.68 4.75 -26.59
CA GLU A 116 18.09 5.94 -26.00
C GLU A 116 16.58 5.77 -25.98
N TYR A 117 15.98 5.94 -24.80
CA TYR A 117 14.53 5.85 -24.61
C TYR A 117 13.92 7.25 -24.52
N GLU A 118 12.72 7.40 -25.08
CA GLU A 118 11.92 8.61 -24.87
C GLU A 118 11.52 8.80 -23.40
N ASP A 119 11.34 10.06 -22.99
CA ASP A 119 10.96 10.46 -21.63
C ASP A 119 9.57 9.92 -21.20
N ASP A 120 8.77 9.40 -22.14
CA ASP A 120 7.46 8.80 -21.87
C ASP A 120 7.56 7.43 -21.16
N GLY A 121 8.69 6.73 -21.29
CA GLY A 121 8.95 5.46 -20.60
C GLY A 121 8.20 4.23 -21.15
N GLN A 122 7.46 4.35 -22.27
CA GLN A 122 6.73 3.23 -22.89
C GLN A 122 7.66 2.15 -23.44
N GLU A 123 8.65 2.54 -24.25
CA GLU A 123 9.59 1.59 -24.85
C GLU A 123 10.47 0.93 -23.78
N LEU A 124 10.97 1.72 -22.84
CA LEU A 124 11.71 1.24 -21.68
C LEU A 124 10.90 0.19 -20.89
N TYR A 125 9.60 0.42 -20.68
CA TYR A 125 8.75 -0.54 -19.99
C TYR A 125 8.65 -1.88 -20.74
N LEU A 126 8.48 -1.86 -22.06
CA LEU A 126 8.38 -3.08 -22.87
C LEU A 126 9.69 -3.86 -22.88
N GLU A 127 10.83 -3.19 -22.93
CA GLU A 127 12.14 -3.85 -22.85
C GLU A 127 12.39 -4.45 -21.47
N LEU A 128 12.11 -3.71 -20.39
CA LEU A 128 12.23 -4.24 -19.02
C LEU A 128 11.31 -5.44 -18.77
N CYS A 129 10.11 -5.45 -19.35
CA CYS A 129 9.22 -6.61 -19.28
C CYS A 129 9.80 -7.82 -20.03
N LYS A 130 10.44 -7.61 -21.20
CA LYS A 130 11.12 -8.68 -21.94
C LYS A 130 12.32 -9.23 -21.16
N GLU A 131 13.16 -8.35 -20.61
CA GLU A 131 14.32 -8.74 -19.79
C GLU A 131 13.89 -9.53 -18.54
N ALA A 132 12.81 -9.10 -17.89
CA ALA A 132 12.28 -9.76 -16.70
C ALA A 132 11.46 -11.03 -17.02
N ASN A 133 11.29 -11.38 -18.31
CA ASN A 133 10.39 -12.45 -18.78
C ASN A 133 8.97 -12.34 -18.20
N GLN A 134 8.42 -11.12 -18.20
CA GLN A 134 7.10 -10.80 -17.68
C GLN A 134 6.18 -10.25 -18.77
N ALA A 135 4.90 -10.61 -18.71
CA ALA A 135 3.91 -10.08 -19.63
C ALA A 135 3.64 -8.58 -19.33
N PRO A 136 3.78 -7.68 -20.32
CA PRO A 136 3.55 -6.26 -20.10
C PRO A 136 2.08 -5.95 -19.84
N ILE A 137 1.82 -5.06 -18.88
CA ILE A 137 0.48 -4.61 -18.54
C ILE A 137 0.06 -3.53 -19.54
N ARG A 138 -0.87 -3.88 -20.44
CA ARG A 138 -1.32 -2.99 -21.51
C ARG A 138 -1.92 -1.68 -20.99
N ILE A 139 -2.64 -1.72 -19.86
CA ILE A 139 -3.27 -0.54 -19.25
C ILE A 139 -2.19 0.42 -18.75
N PHE A 140 -1.16 -0.10 -18.07
CA PHE A 140 -0.02 0.68 -17.61
C PHE A 140 0.73 1.32 -18.78
N HIS A 141 1.08 0.53 -19.80
CA HIS A 141 1.77 1.03 -20.98
C HIS A 141 1.03 2.20 -21.63
N LYS A 142 -0.28 2.05 -21.89
CA LYS A 142 -1.10 3.16 -22.41
C LYS A 142 -1.19 4.33 -21.43
N GLY A 143 -1.27 4.03 -20.14
CA GLY A 143 -1.37 5.00 -19.07
C GLY A 143 -0.17 5.93 -18.92
N LEU A 144 1.03 5.51 -19.36
CA LEU A 144 2.24 6.34 -19.34
C LEU A 144 2.12 7.64 -20.18
N LEU A 145 1.26 7.66 -21.20
CA LEU A 145 0.97 8.86 -22.00
C LEU A 145 -0.16 9.72 -21.43
N THR A 146 -0.79 9.26 -20.34
CA THR A 146 -1.96 9.91 -19.75
C THR A 146 -1.64 10.50 -18.38
N ASP A 147 -2.47 11.43 -17.92
CA ASP A 147 -2.34 12.02 -16.58
C ASP A 147 -2.63 11.03 -15.44
N THR A 148 -3.33 9.93 -15.72
CA THR A 148 -3.85 9.02 -14.69
C THR A 148 -3.64 7.56 -15.05
N ILE A 149 -2.98 6.82 -14.17
CA ILE A 149 -2.86 5.37 -14.25
C ILE A 149 -3.75 4.75 -13.18
N ASP A 150 -4.75 4.01 -13.62
CA ASP A 150 -5.66 3.23 -12.79
C ASP A 150 -5.37 1.74 -12.97
N LEU A 151 -4.82 1.11 -11.93
CA LEU A 151 -4.53 -0.32 -11.89
C LEU A 151 -5.15 -0.97 -10.65
N ARG A 152 -6.36 -0.52 -10.27
CA ARG A 152 -7.07 -1.08 -9.12
C ARG A 152 -7.38 -2.56 -9.34
N TYR A 153 -7.17 -3.37 -8.31
CA TYR A 153 -7.48 -4.81 -8.28
C TYR A 153 -6.81 -5.63 -9.39
N TYR A 154 -5.73 -5.12 -9.99
CA TYR A 154 -5.06 -5.82 -11.10
C TYR A 154 -4.26 -7.04 -10.64
N GLY A 155 -3.87 -7.08 -9.37
CA GLY A 155 -3.06 -8.16 -8.81
C GLY A 155 -1.59 -8.07 -9.23
N ILE A 156 -1.04 -6.85 -9.28
CA ILE A 156 0.37 -6.64 -9.64
C ILE A 156 1.26 -7.38 -8.65
N HIS A 157 2.11 -8.25 -9.18
CA HIS A 157 3.12 -8.95 -8.42
C HIS A 157 4.32 -8.02 -8.15
N PRO A 158 4.99 -8.14 -6.99
CA PRO A 158 6.18 -7.36 -6.65
C PRO A 158 7.26 -7.30 -7.75
N GLY A 159 7.47 -8.38 -8.49
CA GLY A 159 8.43 -8.42 -9.60
C GLY A 159 8.09 -7.47 -10.75
N GLY A 160 6.81 -7.20 -11.00
CA GLY A 160 6.36 -6.26 -12.04
C GLY A 160 6.49 -4.80 -11.62
N MET A 161 6.56 -4.52 -10.32
CA MET A 161 6.71 -3.15 -9.82
C MET A 161 8.07 -2.54 -10.18
N ARG A 162 9.13 -3.35 -10.32
CA ARG A 162 10.44 -2.85 -10.75
C ARG A 162 10.38 -2.22 -12.14
N ALA A 163 9.84 -2.95 -13.11
CA ALA A 163 9.71 -2.47 -14.49
C ALA A 163 8.83 -1.22 -14.57
N MET A 164 7.69 -1.23 -13.85
CA MET A 164 6.78 -0.08 -13.79
C MET A 164 7.44 1.15 -13.14
N SER A 165 8.17 0.96 -12.05
CA SER A 165 8.81 2.05 -11.32
C SER A 165 9.90 2.71 -12.16
N LEU A 166 10.74 1.92 -12.83
CA LEU A 166 11.78 2.44 -13.72
C LEU A 166 11.21 3.25 -14.88
N ALA A 167 10.10 2.78 -15.48
CA ALA A 167 9.39 3.52 -16.51
C ALA A 167 8.81 4.85 -15.98
N LEU A 168 8.30 4.87 -14.75
CA LEU A 168 7.76 6.08 -14.11
C LEU A 168 8.84 7.08 -13.66
N SER A 169 10.06 6.62 -13.36
CA SER A 169 11.14 7.49 -12.85
C SER A 169 11.47 8.65 -13.79
N ARG A 170 11.33 8.45 -15.11
CA ARG A 170 11.59 9.50 -16.12
C ARG A 170 10.31 10.13 -16.67
N ASN A 171 9.15 9.55 -16.38
CA ASN A 171 7.88 10.00 -16.89
C ASN A 171 7.43 11.34 -16.25
N ARG A 172 6.99 12.26 -17.11
CA ARG A 172 6.52 13.61 -16.70
C ARG A 172 4.99 13.80 -16.84
N ASN A 173 4.31 12.87 -17.48
CA ASN A 173 2.89 12.96 -17.83
C ASN A 173 2.01 12.50 -16.66
N VAL A 174 2.38 11.41 -15.99
CA VAL A 174 1.54 10.76 -14.97
C VAL A 174 1.49 11.58 -13.68
N LYS A 175 0.30 12.09 -13.35
CA LYS A 175 0.03 12.87 -12.13
C LYS A 175 -0.68 12.06 -11.05
N THR A 176 -1.51 11.10 -11.44
CA THR A 176 -2.23 10.22 -10.52
C THR A 176 -1.84 8.76 -10.77
N LEU A 177 -1.41 8.08 -9.72
CA LEU A 177 -1.14 6.65 -9.72
C LEU A 177 -2.03 5.96 -8.69
N ASP A 178 -2.93 5.10 -9.17
CA ASP A 178 -3.81 4.29 -8.33
C ASP A 178 -3.45 2.80 -8.44
N LEU A 179 -2.96 2.26 -7.33
CA LEU A 179 -2.59 0.86 -7.18
C LEU A 179 -3.48 0.14 -6.16
N THR A 180 -4.72 0.60 -5.91
CA THR A 180 -5.60 0.02 -4.90
C THR A 180 -5.71 -1.50 -5.02
N SER A 181 -5.55 -2.21 -3.90
CA SER A 181 -5.69 -3.66 -3.79
C SER A 181 -4.73 -4.45 -4.70
N ASN A 182 -3.49 -3.97 -4.83
CA ASN A 182 -2.38 -4.75 -5.40
C ASN A 182 -1.46 -5.29 -4.31
N PHE A 183 -0.60 -6.26 -4.62
CA PHE A 183 0.24 -6.89 -3.62
C PHE A 183 1.60 -6.19 -3.55
N LEU A 184 1.73 -5.21 -2.66
CA LEU A 184 3.00 -4.52 -2.35
C LEU A 184 3.56 -4.96 -0.99
N ASN A 185 3.38 -6.24 -0.68
CA ASN A 185 3.85 -6.86 0.57
C ASN A 185 5.38 -6.92 0.66
N ASP A 186 6.04 -7.11 -0.47
CA ASP A 186 7.49 -7.27 -0.53
C ASP A 186 8.21 -5.92 -0.42
N LEU A 187 9.34 -5.96 0.28
CA LEU A 187 10.19 -4.79 0.51
C LEU A 187 10.69 -4.20 -0.82
N ASP A 188 11.04 -5.06 -1.78
CA ASP A 188 11.60 -4.66 -3.07
C ASP A 188 10.60 -3.84 -3.90
N ALA A 189 9.32 -4.22 -3.88
CA ALA A 189 8.27 -3.46 -4.58
C ALA A 189 8.13 -2.04 -4.03
N CYS A 190 8.09 -1.92 -2.69
CA CYS A 190 8.03 -0.62 -2.03
C CYS A 190 9.31 0.20 -2.24
N TYR A 191 10.47 -0.45 -2.30
CA TYR A 191 11.75 0.20 -2.59
C TYR A 191 11.76 0.77 -4.01
N HIS A 192 11.42 -0.03 -5.02
CA HIS A 192 11.38 0.45 -6.41
C HIS A 192 10.37 1.59 -6.58
N LEU A 193 9.19 1.48 -5.96
CA LEU A 193 8.20 2.56 -6.00
C LEU A 193 8.73 3.82 -5.29
N GLY A 194 9.42 3.68 -4.16
CA GLY A 194 10.07 4.79 -3.45
C GLY A 194 11.11 5.51 -4.31
N GLN A 195 11.90 4.75 -5.09
CA GLN A 195 12.90 5.30 -6.00
C GLN A 195 12.31 6.15 -7.13
N VAL A 196 11.06 5.93 -7.53
CA VAL A 196 10.38 6.82 -8.50
C VAL A 196 10.41 8.27 -8.04
N PHE A 197 10.23 8.48 -6.73
CA PHE A 197 10.18 9.79 -6.12
C PHE A 197 11.56 10.41 -5.87
N SER A 198 12.68 9.75 -6.21
CA SER A 198 13.98 10.43 -6.24
C SER A 198 14.16 11.20 -7.56
N PHE A 199 13.63 10.67 -8.67
CA PHE A 199 13.81 11.24 -10.01
C PHE A 199 12.61 12.11 -10.47
N SER A 200 11.38 11.61 -10.34
CA SER A 200 10.18 12.29 -10.90
C SER A 200 9.43 13.13 -9.88
N ASN A 201 8.99 14.32 -10.30
CA ASN A 201 8.07 15.19 -9.54
C ASN A 201 6.64 15.23 -10.12
N ALA A 202 6.32 14.38 -11.09
CA ALA A 202 5.06 14.47 -11.80
C ALA A 202 3.86 14.00 -10.97
N ILE A 203 4.06 12.94 -10.18
CA ILE A 203 3.01 12.30 -9.39
C ILE A 203 2.61 13.20 -8.21
N LYS A 204 1.39 13.71 -8.26
CA LYS A 204 0.77 14.50 -7.18
C LYS A 204 -0.22 13.71 -6.35
N ARG A 205 -0.81 12.65 -6.92
CA ARG A 205 -1.81 11.81 -6.26
C ARG A 205 -1.36 10.35 -6.27
N LEU A 206 -1.08 9.82 -5.10
CA LEU A 206 -0.64 8.44 -4.91
C LEU A 206 -1.67 7.70 -4.06
N ILE A 207 -2.28 6.66 -4.65
CA ILE A 207 -3.30 5.84 -3.98
C ILE A 207 -2.77 4.42 -3.84
N LEU A 208 -2.48 4.03 -2.61
CA LEU A 208 -1.94 2.73 -2.20
C LEU A 208 -2.88 2.06 -1.20
N LYS A 209 -4.17 2.14 -1.47
CA LYS A 209 -5.20 1.56 -0.61
C LYS A 209 -5.12 0.04 -0.65
N GLN A 210 -5.20 -0.63 0.51
CA GLN A 210 -5.27 -2.09 0.62
C GLN A 210 -4.11 -2.81 -0.12
N CYS A 211 -2.91 -2.22 -0.11
CA CYS A 211 -1.75 -2.78 -0.79
C CYS A 211 -0.94 -3.78 0.06
N ASN A 212 -1.40 -4.05 1.29
CA ASN A 212 -0.73 -4.88 2.29
C ASN A 212 0.70 -4.41 2.64
N ILE A 213 0.93 -3.08 2.56
CA ILE A 213 2.22 -2.47 2.91
C ILE A 213 2.42 -2.61 4.41
N ARG A 214 3.55 -3.18 4.80
CA ARG A 214 3.94 -3.37 6.21
C ARG A 214 4.88 -2.27 6.68
N GLN A 215 5.10 -2.20 8.00
CA GLN A 215 6.06 -1.30 8.65
C GLN A 215 7.47 -1.28 8.01
N ALA A 216 7.96 -2.42 7.50
CA ALA A 216 9.26 -2.47 6.82
C ALA A 216 9.23 -1.88 5.41
N GLY A 217 8.12 -2.07 4.68
CA GLY A 217 7.95 -1.62 3.29
C GLY A 217 7.73 -0.11 3.18
N ILE A 218 7.08 0.52 4.15
CA ILE A 218 6.82 1.96 4.10
C ILE A 218 8.09 2.79 4.21
N ARG A 219 9.10 2.31 4.96
CA ARG A 219 10.37 3.02 5.15
C ARG A 219 11.02 3.40 3.81
N PRO A 220 11.38 2.46 2.91
CA PRO A 220 11.99 2.83 1.64
C PRO A 220 11.03 3.56 0.69
N LEU A 221 9.72 3.38 0.83
CA LEU A 221 8.73 4.05 0.00
C LEU A 221 8.74 5.57 0.21
N VAL A 222 8.87 6.02 1.47
CA VAL A 222 8.69 7.44 1.82
C VAL A 222 9.99 8.23 1.86
N VAL A 223 11.16 7.61 1.72
CA VAL A 223 12.49 8.24 1.90
C VAL A 223 12.64 9.58 1.15
N TYR A 224 12.03 9.72 -0.03
CA TYR A 224 12.16 10.90 -0.87
C TYR A 224 10.95 11.84 -0.84
N PHE A 225 9.98 11.63 0.05
CA PHE A 225 8.76 12.45 0.10
C PHE A 225 9.03 13.88 0.57
N TYR A 226 10.14 14.15 1.26
CA TYR A 226 10.51 15.49 1.74
C TYR A 226 10.69 16.53 0.64
N THR A 227 10.96 16.12 -0.60
CA THR A 227 11.07 17.03 -1.77
C THR A 227 9.76 17.18 -2.54
N ARG A 228 8.69 16.53 -2.08
CA ARG A 228 7.45 16.33 -2.84
C ARG A 228 6.27 17.05 -2.22
N ASN A 229 5.35 17.46 -3.10
CA ASN A 229 4.09 18.09 -2.75
C ASN A 229 2.95 17.20 -3.28
N PHE A 230 2.38 16.37 -2.41
CA PHE A 230 1.25 15.53 -2.78
C PHE A 230 -0.07 16.24 -2.50
N ASP A 231 -0.94 16.23 -3.50
CA ASP A 231 -2.34 16.62 -3.36
C ASP A 231 -3.12 15.55 -2.59
N LEU A 232 -2.77 14.27 -2.79
CA LEU A 232 -3.39 13.14 -2.12
C LEU A 232 -2.36 12.03 -1.91
N LEU A 233 -2.19 11.63 -0.66
CA LEU A 233 -1.52 10.39 -0.28
C LEU A 233 -2.51 9.50 0.46
N ASP A 234 -2.92 8.41 -0.19
CA ASP A 234 -3.81 7.42 0.40
C ASP A 234 -3.05 6.13 0.72
N LEU A 235 -2.87 5.87 2.01
CA LEU A 235 -2.24 4.67 2.56
C LEU A 235 -3.27 3.82 3.34
N SER A 236 -4.56 3.97 3.04
CA SER A 236 -5.62 3.28 3.77
C SER A 236 -5.55 1.76 3.66
N GLU A 237 -6.02 1.07 4.71
CA GLU A 237 -6.13 -0.39 4.76
C GLU A 237 -4.79 -1.14 4.58
N ASN A 238 -3.69 -0.55 5.08
CA ASN A 238 -2.37 -1.19 5.16
C ASN A 238 -2.03 -1.59 6.61
N ILE A 239 -0.83 -2.13 6.83
CA ILE A 239 -0.36 -2.61 8.14
C ILE A 239 0.88 -1.82 8.55
N LEU A 240 0.72 -0.49 8.64
CA LEU A 240 1.83 0.41 8.96
C LEU A 240 2.22 0.34 10.43
N CYS A 241 1.24 0.22 11.34
CA CYS A 241 1.44 0.33 12.78
C CYS A 241 2.08 1.67 13.19
N ASP A 242 2.37 1.86 14.48
CA ASP A 242 2.98 3.08 14.99
C ASP A 242 4.43 3.32 14.54
N GLU A 243 5.15 2.25 14.16
CA GLU A 243 6.52 2.32 13.64
C GLU A 243 6.54 2.78 12.19
N GLY A 244 5.64 2.26 11.35
CA GLY A 244 5.62 2.59 9.93
C GLY A 244 5.24 4.05 9.66
N ILE A 245 4.28 4.57 10.42
CA ILE A 245 3.85 5.96 10.31
C ILE A 245 4.91 6.96 10.81
N GLU A 246 5.78 6.54 11.72
CA GLU A 246 6.88 7.38 12.21
C GLU A 246 7.80 7.82 11.07
N TYR A 247 8.02 6.95 10.07
CA TYR A 247 8.75 7.34 8.86
C TYR A 247 8.03 8.40 8.04
N VAL A 248 6.70 8.34 7.92
CA VAL A 248 5.90 9.38 7.23
C VAL A 248 5.99 10.71 7.99
N ILE A 249 5.90 10.66 9.32
CA ILE A 249 6.04 11.81 10.21
C ILE A 249 7.44 12.42 10.11
N GLU A 250 8.48 11.59 10.00
CA GLU A 250 9.85 12.06 9.77
C GLU A 250 9.96 12.85 8.45
N GLN A 251 9.27 12.42 7.39
CA GLN A 251 9.26 13.17 6.13
C GLN A 251 8.48 14.49 6.24
N LEU A 252 7.38 14.52 7.00
CA LEU A 252 6.70 15.77 7.33
C LEU A 252 7.65 16.75 8.02
N ASN A 253 8.42 16.28 9.00
CA ASN A 253 9.41 17.09 9.71
C ASN A 253 10.56 17.58 8.82
N ARG A 254 10.85 16.87 7.73
CA ARG A 254 11.84 17.27 6.71
C ARG A 254 11.27 18.21 5.64
N GLY A 255 9.97 18.55 5.71
CA GLY A 255 9.33 19.53 4.83
C GLY A 255 8.38 18.95 3.77
N ALA A 256 8.08 17.64 3.81
CA ALA A 256 7.08 17.04 2.91
C ALA A 256 5.72 17.75 3.05
N VAL A 257 5.03 17.93 1.92
CA VAL A 257 3.71 18.58 1.91
C VAL A 257 2.65 17.59 1.46
N PHE A 258 1.70 17.31 2.35
CA PHE A 258 0.53 16.49 2.06
C PHE A 258 -0.74 17.33 2.22
N ASN A 259 -1.41 17.68 1.12
CA ASN A 259 -2.68 18.40 1.21
C ASN A 259 -3.80 17.50 1.77
N ARG A 260 -3.84 16.24 1.34
CA ARG A 260 -4.78 15.22 1.83
C ARG A 260 -4.03 13.96 2.22
N LEU A 261 -4.09 13.59 3.49
CA LEU A 261 -3.44 12.41 4.04
C LEU A 261 -4.50 11.43 4.57
N ILE A 262 -4.56 10.24 3.98
CA ILE A 262 -5.51 9.19 4.36
C ILE A 262 -4.75 8.02 4.97
N LEU A 263 -5.00 7.79 6.27
CA LEU A 263 -4.36 6.76 7.09
C LEU A 263 -5.39 5.80 7.69
N ARG A 264 -6.57 5.69 7.07
CA ARG A 264 -7.65 4.84 7.54
C ARG A 264 -7.21 3.38 7.71
N ARG A 265 -7.59 2.75 8.83
CA ARG A 265 -7.36 1.32 9.11
C ARG A 265 -5.89 0.88 8.91
N ASN A 266 -4.98 1.48 9.67
CA ASN A 266 -3.54 1.19 9.65
C ASN A 266 -3.00 0.62 10.97
N PHE A 267 -3.88 0.20 11.88
CA PHE A 267 -3.54 -0.29 13.22
C PHE A 267 -2.75 0.75 14.05
N LEU A 268 -3.05 2.04 13.86
CA LEU A 268 -2.41 3.13 14.59
C LEU A 268 -2.95 3.24 16.02
N THR A 269 -2.09 3.62 16.96
CA THR A 269 -2.43 3.83 18.37
C THR A 269 -2.24 5.29 18.81
N SER A 270 -2.55 5.58 20.07
CA SER A 270 -2.43 6.93 20.64
C SER A 270 -0.98 7.42 20.76
N ALA A 271 0.02 6.53 20.71
CA ALA A 271 1.43 6.92 20.68
C ALA A 271 1.79 7.65 19.38
N CYS A 272 1.32 7.15 18.23
CA CYS A 272 1.48 7.80 16.94
C CYS A 272 0.87 9.21 16.94
N LEU A 273 -0.34 9.39 17.48
CA LEU A 273 -1.01 10.69 17.47
C LEU A 273 -0.21 11.79 18.16
N ARG A 274 0.54 11.46 19.21
CA ARG A 274 1.39 12.45 19.89
C ARG A 274 2.53 12.91 18.99
N ARG A 275 3.16 11.98 18.26
CA ARG A 275 4.23 12.29 17.29
C ARG A 275 3.69 13.06 16.10
N LEU A 276 2.51 12.69 15.60
CA LEU A 276 1.83 13.41 14.54
C LEU A 276 1.47 14.84 14.98
N ALA A 277 0.98 15.02 16.21
CA ALA A 277 0.70 16.34 16.77
C ALA A 277 1.96 17.21 16.82
N ALA A 278 3.08 16.68 17.31
CA ALA A 278 4.36 17.41 17.33
C ALA A 278 4.84 17.79 15.92
N ALA A 279 4.61 16.95 14.91
CA ALA A 279 4.97 17.28 13.54
C ALA A 279 4.06 18.35 12.93
N LEU A 280 2.76 18.32 13.23
CA LEU A 280 1.79 19.33 12.78
C LEU A 280 2.02 20.70 13.42
N GLU A 281 2.55 20.75 14.63
CA GLU A 281 2.94 22.00 15.30
C GLU A 281 4.02 22.75 14.51
N CYS A 282 4.95 22.01 13.88
CA CYS A 282 5.98 22.59 13.02
C CYS A 282 5.54 22.75 11.56
N HIS A 283 4.68 21.86 11.05
CA HIS A 283 4.33 21.74 9.64
C HIS A 283 2.82 21.65 9.41
N ASP A 284 2.13 22.79 9.56
CA ASP A 284 0.69 22.89 9.33
C ASP A 284 0.36 23.08 7.83
N LYS A 285 0.34 21.97 7.08
CA LYS A 285 -0.02 21.99 5.65
C LYS A 285 -1.13 21.01 5.25
N ILE A 286 -1.60 20.20 6.21
CA ILE A 286 -2.60 19.15 5.94
C ILE A 286 -4.00 19.75 5.97
N LYS A 287 -4.68 19.78 4.81
CA LYS A 287 -6.05 20.27 4.69
C LYS A 287 -7.08 19.19 5.02
N TYR A 288 -6.81 17.94 4.67
CA TYR A 288 -7.66 16.78 4.90
C TYR A 288 -6.88 15.70 5.62
N LEU A 289 -7.33 15.29 6.81
CA LEU A 289 -6.71 14.23 7.59
C LEU A 289 -7.75 13.17 7.94
N ASP A 290 -7.58 11.96 7.40
CA ASP A 290 -8.40 10.79 7.73
C ASP A 290 -7.60 9.79 8.56
N LEU A 291 -8.01 9.63 9.82
CA LEU A 291 -7.46 8.71 10.80
C LEU A 291 -8.47 7.62 11.20
N SER A 292 -9.55 7.46 10.43
CA SER A 292 -10.65 6.55 10.77
C SER A 292 -10.22 5.08 10.87
N TRP A 293 -11.02 4.27 11.57
CA TRP A 293 -10.75 2.82 11.73
C TRP A 293 -9.38 2.47 12.37
N ASN A 294 -8.81 3.38 13.15
CA ASN A 294 -7.64 3.14 13.99
C ASN A 294 -8.06 3.02 15.46
N ASN A 295 -7.16 2.66 16.38
CA ASN A 295 -7.55 2.49 17.79
C ASN A 295 -6.83 3.48 18.70
N PHE A 296 -7.45 4.64 18.91
CA PHE A 296 -6.86 5.69 19.72
C PHE A 296 -7.35 5.63 21.15
N VAL A 297 -6.58 4.93 21.99
CA VAL A 297 -6.85 4.89 23.43
C VAL A 297 -6.68 6.29 24.02
N ALA A 298 -7.81 6.86 24.44
CA ALA A 298 -7.92 8.14 25.13
C ALA A 298 -7.29 8.07 26.54
N PRO A 299 -6.82 9.20 27.14
CA PRO A 299 -6.98 10.57 26.65
C PRO A 299 -5.76 11.17 25.92
N PHE A 300 -4.55 10.66 26.15
CA PHE A 300 -3.33 11.42 25.90
C PHE A 300 -3.04 11.72 24.41
N GLY A 301 -3.20 10.75 23.51
CA GLY A 301 -2.89 10.92 22.09
C GLY A 301 -3.82 11.92 21.39
N PRO A 302 -5.15 11.67 21.37
CA PRO A 302 -6.11 12.58 20.76
C PRO A 302 -6.11 13.98 21.39
N LYS A 303 -5.92 14.09 22.70
CA LYS A 303 -5.82 15.40 23.38
C LYS A 303 -4.69 16.25 22.83
N ALA A 304 -3.51 15.65 22.62
CA ALA A 304 -2.36 16.34 22.05
C ALA A 304 -2.68 16.82 20.62
N LEU A 305 -3.27 15.95 19.81
CA LEU A 305 -3.67 16.31 18.44
C LEU A 305 -4.66 17.48 18.44
N PHE A 306 -5.74 17.42 19.23
CA PHE A 306 -6.75 18.47 19.23
C PHE A 306 -6.22 19.82 19.69
N ARG A 307 -5.27 19.83 20.63
CA ARG A 307 -4.63 21.06 21.08
C ARG A 307 -3.79 21.71 19.97
N VAL A 308 -3.03 20.93 19.22
CA VAL A 308 -2.25 21.45 18.09
C VAL A 308 -3.17 21.91 16.95
N LEU A 309 -4.23 21.14 16.68
CA LEU A 309 -5.18 21.50 15.63
C LEU A 309 -6.00 22.77 15.96
N GLU A 310 -6.17 23.12 17.23
CA GLU A 310 -6.78 24.40 17.65
C GLU A 310 -6.00 25.61 17.10
N GLU A 311 -4.69 25.49 16.97
CA GLU A 311 -3.78 26.53 16.46
C GLU A 311 -3.57 26.42 14.94
N SER A 312 -4.05 25.35 14.29
CA SER A 312 -3.95 25.16 12.84
C SER A 312 -4.78 26.18 12.07
N GLU A 313 -4.18 26.76 11.04
CA GLU A 313 -4.82 27.72 10.13
C GLU A 313 -5.18 27.08 8.77
N VAL A 314 -4.84 25.80 8.57
CA VAL A 314 -4.96 25.14 7.25
C VAL A 314 -5.97 24.00 7.23
N ILE A 315 -6.19 23.28 8.33
CA ILE A 315 -7.04 22.09 8.35
C ILE A 315 -8.50 22.42 8.03
N ALA A 316 -9.09 21.70 7.07
CA ALA A 316 -10.46 21.91 6.61
C ALA A 316 -11.36 20.70 6.90
N GLU A 317 -10.81 19.48 6.91
CA GLU A 317 -11.57 18.26 7.11
C GLU A 317 -10.79 17.28 8.00
N LEU A 318 -11.45 16.80 9.06
CA LEU A 318 -10.91 15.81 9.99
C LEU A 318 -11.87 14.63 10.12
N ASP A 319 -11.40 13.43 9.82
CA ASP A 319 -12.12 12.18 10.05
C ASP A 319 -11.42 11.35 11.13
N MET A 320 -12.13 11.12 12.24
CA MET A 320 -11.72 10.22 13.31
C MET A 320 -12.85 9.24 13.65
N SER A 321 -13.63 8.83 12.65
CA SER A 321 -14.68 7.84 12.81
C SER A 321 -14.12 6.45 13.11
N TRP A 322 -14.85 5.63 13.86
CA TRP A 322 -14.39 4.28 14.24
C TRP A 322 -13.03 4.27 14.95
N THR A 323 -12.78 5.24 15.85
CA THR A 323 -11.50 5.34 16.57
C THR A 323 -11.55 5.05 18.07
N ASN A 324 -12.71 4.59 18.56
CA ASN A 324 -12.96 4.28 19.98
C ASN A 324 -12.68 5.48 20.91
N LEU A 325 -12.96 6.71 20.44
CA LEU A 325 -12.78 7.92 21.25
C LEU A 325 -13.75 7.94 22.43
N LYS A 326 -13.20 8.05 23.64
CA LYS A 326 -13.92 8.18 24.93
C LYS A 326 -13.69 9.53 25.60
N LEU A 327 -13.45 10.56 24.80
CA LEU A 327 -13.11 11.90 25.27
C LEU A 327 -14.36 12.72 25.55
N SER A 328 -14.25 13.68 26.46
CA SER A 328 -15.35 14.61 26.76
C SER A 328 -14.87 16.06 26.66
N THR A 329 -14.04 16.50 27.61
CA THR A 329 -13.63 17.91 27.72
C THR A 329 -12.69 18.37 26.60
N GLU A 330 -11.88 17.47 26.08
CA GLU A 330 -10.87 17.72 25.06
C GLU A 330 -11.47 18.04 23.69
N LEU A 331 -12.71 17.63 23.42
CA LEU A 331 -13.39 17.92 22.16
C LEU A 331 -13.65 19.41 21.95
N LYS A 332 -13.61 20.23 23.02
CA LYS A 332 -13.80 21.68 22.91
C LYS A 332 -12.81 22.33 21.93
N HIS A 333 -11.57 21.81 21.88
CA HIS A 333 -10.49 22.34 21.06
C HIS A 333 -10.83 22.27 19.56
N LEU A 334 -11.55 21.22 19.13
CA LEU A 334 -11.96 21.05 17.73
C LEU A 334 -12.95 22.12 17.24
N PHE A 335 -13.74 22.71 18.13
CA PHE A 335 -14.72 23.75 17.79
C PHE A 335 -14.10 25.15 17.73
N ASN A 336 -12.88 25.32 18.25
CA ASN A 336 -12.14 26.58 18.16
C ASN A 336 -11.37 26.72 16.84
N ILE A 337 -11.24 25.63 16.08
CA ILE A 337 -10.58 25.62 14.77
C ILE A 337 -11.41 26.45 13.78
N ARG A 338 -10.81 27.52 13.25
CA ARG A 338 -11.53 28.49 12.39
C ARG A 338 -11.79 27.96 10.99
N THR A 339 -10.89 27.14 10.49
CA THR A 339 -10.86 26.64 9.11
C THR A 339 -11.58 25.31 8.90
N LEU A 340 -11.92 24.61 9.99
CA LEU A 340 -12.56 23.30 9.94
C LEU A 340 -13.98 23.40 9.40
N LYS A 341 -14.24 22.76 8.26
CA LYS A 341 -15.54 22.69 7.59
C LYS A 341 -16.25 21.36 7.82
N LYS A 342 -15.52 20.25 7.90
CA LYS A 342 -16.11 18.92 8.12
C LYS A 342 -15.41 18.20 9.26
N LEU A 343 -16.20 17.73 10.22
CA LEU A 343 -15.74 16.94 11.34
C LEU A 343 -16.55 15.65 11.42
N ASN A 344 -15.86 14.51 11.27
CA ASN A 344 -16.46 13.19 11.42
C ASN A 344 -15.95 12.52 12.70
N LEU A 345 -16.86 12.34 13.66
CA LEU A 345 -16.64 11.63 14.92
C LEU A 345 -17.62 10.45 15.07
N SER A 346 -18.18 9.95 13.97
CA SER A 346 -19.13 8.83 13.99
C SER A 346 -18.50 7.53 14.49
N HIS A 347 -19.34 6.61 14.97
CA HIS A 347 -18.92 5.28 15.44
C HIS A 347 -17.80 5.34 16.48
N ASN A 348 -17.91 6.25 17.44
CA ASN A 348 -17.03 6.35 18.59
C ASN A 348 -17.78 5.99 19.88
N ALA A 349 -17.06 6.05 21.00
CA ALA A 349 -17.63 5.79 22.33
C ALA A 349 -17.85 7.10 23.09
N LEU A 350 -18.37 8.13 22.39
CA LEU A 350 -18.63 9.44 22.99
C LEU A 350 -19.81 9.35 23.95
N THR A 351 -19.56 9.67 25.22
CA THR A 351 -20.58 9.66 26.29
C THR A 351 -21.44 10.93 26.28
N SER A 352 -22.51 10.94 27.07
CA SER A 352 -23.37 12.11 27.30
C SER A 352 -22.61 13.37 27.77
N ALA A 353 -21.50 13.20 28.51
CA ALA A 353 -20.61 14.30 28.89
C ALA A 353 -20.03 15.00 27.65
N SER A 354 -19.61 14.22 26.65
CA SER A 354 -19.10 14.69 25.36
C SER A 354 -20.17 15.45 24.58
N ALA A 355 -21.41 14.93 24.52
CA ALA A 355 -22.52 15.61 23.88
C ALA A 355 -22.78 17.01 24.49
N ARG A 356 -22.69 17.13 25.82
CA ARG A 356 -22.82 18.43 26.50
C ARG A 356 -21.70 19.40 26.13
N VAL A 357 -20.46 18.92 26.01
CA VAL A 357 -19.32 19.74 25.61
C VAL A 357 -19.47 20.18 24.15
N ILE A 358 -19.83 19.28 23.25
CA ILE A 358 -20.09 19.59 21.84
C ILE A 358 -21.19 20.64 21.72
N ALA A 359 -22.34 20.42 22.36
CA ALA A 359 -23.47 21.36 22.34
C ALA A 359 -23.10 22.74 22.91
N ARG A 360 -22.27 22.79 23.96
CA ARG A 360 -21.80 24.04 24.55
C ARG A 360 -20.84 24.79 23.64
N ASN A 361 -20.01 24.12 22.84
CA ASN A 361 -18.99 24.79 22.01
C ASN A 361 -19.42 24.99 20.55
N LEU A 362 -20.54 24.41 20.11
CA LEU A 362 -21.01 24.51 18.72
C LEU A 362 -21.19 25.96 18.24
N HIS A 363 -21.58 26.87 19.13
CA HIS A 363 -21.75 28.29 18.82
C HIS A 363 -20.42 29.07 18.66
N ILE A 364 -19.30 28.48 19.08
CA ILE A 364 -17.96 29.06 18.97
C ILE A 364 -17.38 28.79 17.57
N SER A 365 -17.76 27.66 16.97
CA SER A 365 -17.31 27.30 15.62
C SER A 365 -17.73 28.35 14.60
N GLN A 366 -16.76 28.86 13.83
CA GLN A 366 -17.00 29.94 12.86
C GLN A 366 -17.28 29.43 11.44
N GLY A 367 -16.81 28.24 11.10
CA GLY A 367 -16.81 27.70 9.73
C GLY A 367 -17.24 26.23 9.58
N LEU A 368 -17.70 25.58 10.66
CA LEU A 368 -18.09 24.16 10.61
C LEU A 368 -19.42 24.00 9.85
N ASP A 369 -19.37 23.33 8.70
CA ASP A 369 -20.51 23.06 7.83
C ASP A 369 -21.14 21.68 8.11
N VAL A 370 -20.30 20.65 8.34
CA VAL A 370 -20.74 19.26 8.53
C VAL A 370 -20.18 18.69 9.83
N LEU A 371 -21.06 18.18 10.68
CA LEU A 371 -20.72 17.51 11.93
C LEU A 371 -21.41 16.14 11.94
N ASP A 372 -20.61 15.08 11.88
CA ASP A 372 -21.09 13.71 11.95
C ASP A 372 -20.79 13.11 13.32
N LEU A 373 -21.86 12.77 14.03
CA LEU A 373 -21.85 12.18 15.37
C LEU A 373 -22.59 10.84 15.41
N SER A 374 -22.90 10.27 14.25
CA SER A 374 -23.68 9.06 14.10
C SER A 374 -23.10 7.88 14.87
N SER A 375 -23.93 6.93 15.28
CA SER A 375 -23.50 5.69 15.95
C SER A 375 -22.62 5.93 17.20
N ASN A 376 -22.89 6.99 17.96
CA ASN A 376 -22.34 7.21 19.30
C ASN A 376 -23.38 6.85 20.37
N PRO A 377 -22.97 6.41 21.57
CA PRO A 377 -23.88 6.03 22.66
C PRO A 377 -24.51 7.25 23.35
N PHE A 378 -25.17 8.11 22.58
CA PHE A 378 -25.90 9.27 23.07
C PHE A 378 -27.31 8.90 23.49
N THR A 379 -27.78 9.54 24.56
CA THR A 379 -29.16 9.38 25.01
C THR A 379 -30.10 10.23 24.15
N PRO A 380 -31.40 9.90 24.10
CA PRO A 380 -32.40 10.73 23.41
C PRO A 380 -32.43 12.18 23.90
N SER A 381 -32.19 12.41 25.19
CA SER A 381 -32.05 13.74 25.77
C SER A 381 -30.82 14.49 25.28
N ASP A 382 -29.70 13.80 25.04
CA ASP A 382 -28.49 14.42 24.50
C ASP A 382 -28.69 14.84 23.04
N ALA A 383 -29.36 14.01 22.24
CA ALA A 383 -29.72 14.33 20.86
C ALA A 383 -30.63 15.57 20.80
N LEU A 384 -31.67 15.64 21.65
CA LEU A 384 -32.53 16.81 21.76
C LEU A 384 -31.74 18.05 22.22
N PHE A 385 -30.81 17.89 23.16
CA PHE A 385 -29.96 18.98 23.61
C PHE A 385 -29.06 19.53 22.49
N LEU A 386 -28.47 18.66 21.66
CA LEU A 386 -27.70 19.06 20.47
C LEU A 386 -28.60 19.80 19.47
N LEU A 387 -29.78 19.26 19.20
CA LEU A 387 -30.76 19.87 18.29
C LEU A 387 -31.19 21.27 18.77
N SER A 388 -31.40 21.46 20.07
CA SER A 388 -31.81 22.75 20.64
C SER A 388 -30.81 23.88 20.32
N LYS A 389 -29.51 23.56 20.12
CA LYS A 389 -28.47 24.53 19.77
C LYS A 389 -28.56 25.01 18.33
N MET A 390 -29.19 24.24 17.45
CA MET A 390 -29.44 24.65 16.06
C MET A 390 -30.41 25.83 15.95
N LYS A 391 -31.22 26.10 16.99
CA LYS A 391 -32.08 27.30 17.11
C LYS A 391 -31.25 28.60 17.22
N LEU A 392 -29.98 28.53 17.63
CA LEU A 392 -29.11 29.70 17.77
C LEU A 392 -28.58 30.17 16.41
N VAL A 393 -28.76 31.44 16.06
CA VAL A 393 -28.28 32.04 14.80
C VAL A 393 -26.75 31.93 14.64
N LYS A 394 -26.00 31.94 15.76
CA LYS A 394 -24.53 31.87 15.76
C LYS A 394 -23.97 30.56 15.20
N VAL A 395 -24.71 29.45 15.34
CA VAL A 395 -24.29 28.16 14.77
C VAL A 395 -24.41 28.25 13.24
N LYS A 396 -23.39 27.89 12.47
CA LYS A 396 -23.45 27.94 10.99
C LYS A 396 -23.57 26.56 10.33
N LEU A 397 -23.77 25.53 11.14
CA LEU A 397 -23.83 24.15 10.70
C LEU A 397 -24.95 23.91 9.67
N ARG A 398 -24.58 23.31 8.54
CA ARG A 398 -25.49 22.90 7.47
C ARG A 398 -25.95 21.47 7.64
N GLU A 399 -25.08 20.59 8.12
CA GLU A 399 -25.39 19.17 8.23
C GLU A 399 -24.99 18.64 9.62
N LEU A 400 -25.99 18.14 10.35
CA LEU A 400 -25.81 17.45 11.63
C LEU A 400 -26.27 16.01 11.47
N ARG A 401 -25.34 15.06 11.46
CA ARG A 401 -25.67 13.65 11.36
C ARG A 401 -25.72 13.00 12.73
N LEU A 402 -26.86 12.40 13.04
CA LEU A 402 -27.10 11.61 14.25
C LEU A 402 -27.68 10.24 13.88
N ASP A 403 -27.21 9.64 12.78
CA ASP A 403 -27.66 8.33 12.33
C ASP A 403 -27.41 7.28 13.41
N ASP A 404 -28.31 6.29 13.51
CA ASP A 404 -28.31 5.24 14.54
C ASP A 404 -28.38 5.73 16.00
N ILE A 405 -28.70 7.00 16.26
CA ILE A 405 -28.99 7.50 17.61
C ILE A 405 -30.49 7.50 17.84
N SER A 406 -30.91 6.90 18.96
CA SER A 406 -32.32 6.87 19.37
C SER A 406 -32.76 8.26 19.84
N VAL A 407 -33.87 8.77 19.31
CA VAL A 407 -34.38 10.12 19.63
C VAL A 407 -35.74 10.07 20.32
N SER A 408 -36.09 11.12 21.05
CA SER A 408 -37.39 11.26 21.70
C SER A 408 -38.48 11.65 20.70
N LYS A 409 -39.76 11.52 21.08
CA LYS A 409 -40.91 11.97 20.27
C LYS A 409 -40.90 13.48 20.00
N GLU A 410 -40.29 14.27 20.89
CA GLU A 410 -40.18 15.72 20.78
C GLU A 410 -39.20 16.13 19.68
N PHE A 411 -38.18 15.29 19.41
CA PHE A 411 -37.10 15.62 18.48
C PHE A 411 -37.60 15.92 17.05
N PRO A 412 -38.47 15.11 16.41
CA PRO A 412 -38.99 15.46 15.09
C PRO A 412 -39.90 16.70 15.08
N ALA A 413 -40.55 17.02 16.20
CA ALA A 413 -41.38 18.22 16.32
C ALA A 413 -40.49 19.48 16.36
N ASP A 414 -39.47 19.47 17.20
CA ASP A 414 -38.47 20.55 17.29
C ASP A 414 -37.68 20.71 15.99
N LEU A 415 -37.36 19.61 15.31
CA LEU A 415 -36.66 19.66 14.03
C LEU A 415 -37.51 20.37 12.96
N LYS A 416 -38.81 20.11 12.90
CA LYS A 416 -39.73 20.82 11.99
C LYS A 416 -39.76 22.32 12.28
N GLU A 417 -39.80 22.70 13.57
CA GLU A 417 -39.73 24.11 13.98
C GLU A 417 -38.41 24.76 13.53
N ILE A 418 -37.28 24.06 13.71
CA ILE A 418 -35.96 24.54 13.31
C ILE A 418 -35.88 24.75 11.79
N LEU A 419 -36.39 23.81 10.99
CA LEU A 419 -36.35 23.89 9.52
C LEU A 419 -37.22 25.04 8.96
N GLN A 420 -38.23 25.50 9.70
CA GLN A 420 -39.03 26.67 9.32
C GLN A 420 -38.27 27.99 9.48
N LEU A 421 -37.23 28.03 10.32
CA LEU A 421 -36.43 29.24 10.53
C LEU A 421 -35.71 29.63 9.23
N HIS A 422 -35.79 30.91 8.87
CA HIS A 422 -35.22 31.44 7.62
C HIS A 422 -33.73 31.10 7.40
N PHE A 423 -32.92 31.05 8.48
CA PHE A 423 -31.48 30.72 8.41
C PHE A 423 -31.16 29.21 8.48
N ARG A 424 -32.17 28.33 8.53
CA ARG A 424 -32.01 26.85 8.66
C ARG A 424 -32.75 26.04 7.62
N ARG A 425 -33.37 26.68 6.63
CA ARG A 425 -34.16 26.00 5.59
C ARG A 425 -33.36 24.94 4.82
N ASN A 426 -32.05 25.15 4.68
CA ASN A 426 -31.15 24.25 3.96
C ASN A 426 -30.35 23.33 4.91
N THR A 427 -30.71 23.26 6.19
CA THR A 427 -30.02 22.41 7.16
C THR A 427 -30.53 20.98 7.05
N VAL A 428 -29.60 20.01 6.95
CA VAL A 428 -29.90 18.58 6.96
C VAL A 428 -29.59 18.05 8.36
N VAL A 429 -30.59 17.47 9.02
CA VAL A 429 -30.40 16.75 10.29
C VAL A 429 -30.89 15.34 10.10
N THR A 430 -29.99 14.37 10.22
CA THR A 430 -30.32 12.96 10.18
C THR A 430 -30.38 12.40 11.60
N TYR A 431 -31.23 11.39 11.82
CA TYR A 431 -31.43 10.79 13.14
C TYR A 431 -31.91 9.34 13.00
N GLY A 432 -31.66 8.52 14.03
CA GLY A 432 -32.07 7.12 14.08
C GLY A 432 -33.54 6.92 14.46
N HIS A 433 -33.82 5.84 15.20
CA HIS A 433 -35.19 5.48 15.55
C HIS A 433 -35.81 6.42 16.60
N VAL A 434 -37.08 6.80 16.40
CA VAL A 434 -37.85 7.56 17.39
C VAL A 434 -38.39 6.61 18.44
N LEU A 435 -37.97 6.77 19.68
CA LEU A 435 -38.52 6.04 20.82
C LEU A 435 -39.98 6.47 21.01
N ARG A 436 -40.88 5.50 20.88
CA ARG A 436 -42.27 5.68 21.29
C ARG A 436 -42.29 5.54 22.81
N ASN A 437 -42.51 6.66 23.51
CA ASN A 437 -42.96 6.61 24.90
C ASN A 437 -44.33 5.92 24.88
N TYR A 438 -44.34 4.60 25.03
CA TYR A 438 -45.53 3.87 25.43
C TYR A 438 -45.75 4.24 26.89
N THR A 439 -46.41 5.38 27.13
CA THR A 439 -47.23 5.49 28.33
C THR A 439 -48.31 4.43 28.12
N LEU A 440 -48.20 3.30 28.81
CA LEU A 440 -49.37 2.48 29.04
C LEU A 440 -50.45 3.47 29.50
N PRO A 441 -51.57 3.62 28.78
CA PRO A 441 -52.65 4.42 29.34
C PRO A 441 -52.86 3.87 30.75
N GLU A 442 -53.02 4.74 31.73
CA GLU A 442 -53.54 4.39 33.06
C GLU A 442 -54.95 3.82 32.89
N LYS A 443 -55.10 2.74 32.15
CA LYS A 443 -56.23 1.84 32.29
C LYS A 443 -55.91 1.17 33.60
N ASP A 444 -56.56 1.69 34.64
CA ASP A 444 -56.80 1.03 35.92
C ASP A 444 -56.47 -0.45 35.76
N ILE A 445 -55.38 -0.89 36.38
CA ILE A 445 -54.94 -2.29 36.30
C ILE A 445 -56.13 -3.21 36.62
N LYS A 446 -57.06 -2.74 37.46
CA LYS A 446 -58.39 -3.32 37.72
C LYS A 446 -59.22 -3.61 36.46
N ILE A 447 -59.34 -2.70 35.50
CA ILE A 447 -60.11 -2.91 34.25
C ILE A 447 -59.42 -3.96 33.37
N LEU A 448 -58.10 -3.96 33.33
CA LEU A 448 -57.34 -4.92 32.52
C LEU A 448 -57.36 -6.31 33.14
N ILE A 449 -57.25 -6.40 34.47
CA ILE A 449 -57.50 -7.60 35.27
C ILE A 449 -58.94 -8.07 35.05
N MET A 450 -59.95 -7.22 35.19
CA MET A 450 -61.37 -7.58 35.01
C MET A 450 -61.67 -8.10 33.61
N LYS A 451 -61.12 -7.49 32.55
CA LYS A 451 -61.26 -7.98 31.18
C LYS A 451 -60.61 -9.35 31.00
N ARG A 452 -59.47 -9.59 31.67
CA ARG A 452 -58.78 -10.89 31.65
C ARG A 452 -59.53 -11.95 32.44
N LEU A 453 -60.11 -11.58 33.59
CA LEU A 453 -60.93 -12.41 34.47
C LEU A 453 -62.22 -12.86 33.77
N VAL A 454 -62.92 -11.93 33.10
CA VAL A 454 -64.10 -12.25 32.26
C VAL A 454 -63.72 -13.13 31.07
N HIS A 455 -62.53 -12.96 30.50
CA HIS A 455 -62.07 -13.82 29.40
C HIS A 455 -61.74 -15.23 29.87
N THR A 456 -61.11 -15.40 31.05
CA THR A 456 -60.78 -16.70 31.63
C THR A 456 -62.03 -17.42 32.15
N THR A 457 -63.02 -16.73 32.69
CA THR A 457 -64.29 -17.35 33.13
C THR A 457 -65.23 -17.69 31.97
N LYS A 458 -65.17 -16.96 30.84
CA LYS A 458 -65.93 -17.31 29.63
C LYS A 458 -65.38 -18.55 28.91
N LYS A 459 -64.09 -18.87 29.06
CA LYS A 459 -63.48 -20.07 28.49
C LYS A 459 -63.42 -21.18 29.53
N LYS A 460 -64.46 -22.01 29.53
CA LYS A 460 -64.69 -23.22 30.35
C LYS A 460 -65.30 -22.96 31.73
N ALA A 461 -66.63 -22.95 31.75
CA ALA A 461 -67.36 -23.60 32.83
C ALA A 461 -67.05 -25.11 32.80
N SER A 462 -65.87 -25.54 33.27
CA SER A 462 -65.60 -26.95 33.54
C SER A 462 -65.55 -27.19 35.05
N LYS A 463 -66.71 -27.60 35.56
CA LYS A 463 -67.02 -28.50 36.68
C LYS A 463 -66.36 -28.37 38.07
N ASN A 464 -65.32 -27.58 38.31
CA ASN A 464 -64.81 -27.35 39.67
C ASN A 464 -64.84 -25.85 39.98
N GLY A 465 -65.92 -25.43 40.66
CA GLY A 465 -66.04 -24.09 41.20
C GLY A 465 -65.04 -23.90 42.34
N VAL A 466 -63.86 -23.40 42.02
CA VAL A 466 -62.99 -22.78 43.01
C VAL A 466 -63.27 -21.29 42.95
N ASP A 467 -63.87 -20.76 44.01
CA ASP A 467 -64.14 -19.34 44.19
C ASP A 467 -62.83 -18.55 44.22
N VAL A 468 -62.48 -17.99 43.07
CA VAL A 468 -61.31 -17.10 42.92
C VAL A 468 -61.45 -15.83 43.80
N LEU A 469 -62.68 -15.51 44.23
CA LEU A 469 -62.95 -14.45 45.20
C LEU A 469 -62.33 -14.71 46.59
N LEU A 470 -62.07 -15.96 46.96
CA LEU A 470 -61.48 -16.31 48.25
C LEU A 470 -59.94 -16.16 48.29
N VAL A 471 -59.27 -16.14 47.13
CA VAL A 471 -57.79 -16.10 47.04
C VAL A 471 -57.24 -14.66 47.08
N LEU A 472 -58.06 -13.65 46.78
CA LEU A 472 -57.64 -12.24 46.71
C LEU A 472 -58.02 -11.41 47.95
N LEU A 473 -58.61 -12.02 48.98
CA LEU A 473 -58.95 -11.37 50.26
C LEU A 473 -57.92 -11.61 51.38
N ASN A 474 -56.74 -12.17 51.06
CA ASN A 474 -55.59 -12.26 51.97
C ASN A 474 -54.41 -11.43 51.47
#